data_AF-A0A5J5GG98-F1
#
_entry.id   AF-A0A5J5GG98-F1
#
_cell.length_a   1.000
_cell.length_b   1.000
_cell.length_c   1.000
_cell.angle_alpha   90.00
_cell.angle_beta   90.00
_cell.angle_gamma   90.00
#
_symmetry.space_group_name_H-M   'P 1'
#
loop_
_entity.id
_entity.type
_entity.pdbx_description
1 polymer ?
#
loop_
_entity_poly.entity_id
_entity_poly.type
_entity_poly.pdbx_seq_one_letter_code
_entity_poly.pdbx_strand_id
1 'polypeptide(L)' 'MTTILKNKETGLYGTLEHSLFGGSIRWYDENTGAFCKSYGEKFDQILESWVIVPLPMGYQVGNWGGVVKIECGLTLI' A
#
# COMPACT_ATOMS: atom_id res chain seq x y z
N MET A 1 -3.32 -3.41 -13.79
CA MET A 1 -2.99 -2.11 -13.16
C MET A 1 -3.31 -2.25 -11.68
N THR A 2 -2.38 -1.90 -10.79
CA THR A 2 -2.56 -2.08 -9.34
C THR A 2 -3.24 -0.85 -8.75
N THR A 3 -4.32 -1.04 -8.00
CA THR A 3 -5.00 0.05 -7.29
C THR A 3 -4.21 0.42 -6.05
N ILE A 4 -3.83 1.69 -5.94
CA ILE A 4 -3.10 2.23 -4.79
C ILE A 4 -4.10 2.80 -3.79
N LEU A 5 -3.86 2.50 -2.52
CA LEU A 5 -4.67 2.95 -1.40
C LEU A 5 -3.80 3.76 -0.44
N LYS A 6 -4.39 4.79 0.17
CA LYS A 6 -3.82 5.50 1.32
C LYS A 6 -4.73 5.35 2.52
N ASN A 7 -4.19 4.95 3.67
CA ASN A 7 -4.93 4.88 4.91
C ASN A 7 -5.25 6.31 5.38
N LYS A 8 -6.52 6.57 5.73
CA LYS A 8 -7.00 7.92 6.09
C LYS A 8 -6.47 8.39 7.44
N GLU A 9 -6.18 7.46 8.35
CA GLU A 9 -5.74 7.76 9.71
C GLU A 9 -4.21 7.82 9.82
N THR A 10 -3.52 6.78 9.32
CA THR A 10 -2.06 6.66 9.48
C THR A 10 -1.27 7.28 8.33
N GLY A 11 -1.93 7.54 7.19
CA GLY A 11 -1.27 8.03 5.98
C GLY A 11 -0.44 6.98 5.23
N LEU A 12 -0.41 5.73 5.69
CA LEU A 12 0.30 4.62 5.05
C LEU A 12 -0.22 4.33 3.65
N TYR A 13 0.67 3.92 2.76
CA TYR A 13 0.32 3.53 1.40
C TYR A 13 0.33 2.01 1.24
N GLY A 14 -0.65 1.50 0.51
CA GLY A 14 -0.80 0.09 0.23
C GLY A 14 -1.37 -0.17 -1.16
N THR A 15 -1.50 -1.44 -1.49
CA THR A 15 -2.12 -1.90 -2.74
C THR A 15 -3.31 -2.79 -2.44
N LEU A 16 -4.35 -2.66 -3.24
CA LEU A 16 -5.53 -3.52 -3.16
C LEU A 16 -5.34 -4.79 -3.98
N GLU A 17 -5.39 -5.93 -3.32
CA GLU A 17 -5.55 -7.24 -3.94
C GLU A 17 -7.04 -7.62 -3.97
N HIS A 18 -7.56 -7.95 -5.14
CA HIS A 18 -8.93 -8.39 -5.32
C HIS A 18 -9.01 -9.92 -5.21
N SER A 19 -10.08 -10.42 -4.59
CA SER A 19 -10.39 -11.84 -4.47
C SER A 19 -11.88 -12.08 -4.77
N LEU A 20 -12.28 -13.34 -4.94
CA LEU A 20 -13.68 -13.72 -5.14
C LEU A 20 -14.60 -13.34 -3.97
N PHE A 21 -14.04 -13.08 -2.79
CA PHE A 21 -14.79 -12.82 -1.55
C PHE A 21 -14.66 -11.39 -1.03
N GLY A 22 -13.94 -10.51 -1.74
CA GLY A 22 -13.65 -9.14 -1.32
C GLY A 22 -12.25 -8.69 -1.72
N GLY A 23 -11.64 -7.84 -0.89
CA GLY A 23 -10.28 -7.33 -1.09
C GLY A 23 -9.38 -7.60 0.10
N SER A 24 -8.08 -7.50 -0.11
CA SER A 24 -7.09 -7.40 0.99
C SER A 24 -6.07 -6.33 0.65
N ILE A 25 -5.53 -5.69 1.67
CA ILE A 25 -4.59 -4.59 1.52
C ILE A 25 -3.21 -5.12 1.84
N ARG A 26 -2.25 -4.81 0.98
CA ARG A 26 -0.83 -5.12 1.20
C ARG A 26 -0.09 -3.81 1.40
N TRP A 27 0.78 -3.73 2.39
CA TRP A 27 1.60 -2.55 2.66
C TRP A 27 2.94 -2.95 3.26
N TYR A 28 3.86 -2.00 3.34
CA TYR A 28 5.10 -2.15 4.10
C TYR A 28 5.02 -1.26 5.32
N ASP A 29 5.43 -1.79 6.47
CA ASP A 29 5.63 -0.99 7.67
C ASP A 29 6.88 -0.12 7.48
N GLU A 30 6.72 1.20 7.55
CA GLU A 30 7.82 2.15 7.28
C GLU A 30 8.93 2.11 8.34
N ASN A 31 8.65 1.62 9.55
CA ASN A 31 9.63 1.58 10.65
C ASN A 31 10.51 0.33 10.59
N THR A 32 9.91 -0.80 10.19
CA THR A 32 10.54 -2.12 10.21
C THR A 32 10.91 -2.64 8.82
N GLY A 33 10.35 -2.04 7.76
CA GLY A 33 10.43 -2.57 6.40
C GLY A 33 9.68 -3.90 6.20
N ALA A 34 8.91 -4.34 7.21
CA ALA A 34 8.21 -5.61 7.16
C ALA A 34 7.02 -5.55 6.19
N PHE A 35 6.83 -6.62 5.44
CA PHE A 35 5.65 -6.78 4.60
C PHE A 35 4.45 -7.17 5.45
N CYS A 36 3.35 -6.43 5.29
CA CYS A 36 2.10 -6.65 6.00
C CYS A 36 0.93 -6.83 5.01
N LYS A 37 -0.05 -7.63 5.42
CA LYS A 37 -1.27 -7.88 4.65
C LYS A 37 -2.48 -7.94 5.59
N SER A 38 -3.57 -7.27 5.21
CA SER A 38 -4.84 -7.36 5.94
C SER A 38 -5.56 -8.68 5.62
N TYR A 39 -6.47 -9.07 6.51
CA TYR A 39 -7.41 -10.13 6.20
C TYR A 39 -8.34 -9.72 5.06
N GLY A 40 -8.98 -10.72 4.44
CA GLY A 40 -9.97 -10.45 3.40
C GLY A 40 -11.17 -9.70 3.98
N GLU A 41 -11.47 -8.54 3.42
CA GLU A 41 -12.55 -7.65 3.86
C GLU A 41 -13.43 -7.24 2.67
N LYS A 42 -14.66 -6.80 2.95
CA LYS A 42 -15.52 -6.25 1.90
C LYS A 42 -14.93 -4.92 1.41
N PHE A 43 -15.10 -4.62 0.13
CA PHE A 43 -14.58 -3.37 -0.44
C PHE A 43 -15.12 -2.13 0.27
N ASP A 44 -16.40 -2.12 0.67
CA ASP A 44 -16.98 -0.98 1.38
C ASP A 44 -16.27 -0.72 2.72
N GLN A 45 -15.92 -1.77 3.46
CA GLN A 45 -15.17 -1.67 4.72
C GLN A 45 -13.73 -1.19 4.49
N ILE A 46 -13.08 -1.67 3.42
CA ILE A 46 -11.77 -1.16 3.03
C ILE A 46 -11.84 0.35 2.75
N LEU A 47 -12.88 0.79 2.04
CA LEU A 47 -13.07 2.19 1.67
C LEU A 47 -13.52 3.09 2.84
N GLU A 48 -13.95 2.54 3.97
CA GLU A 48 -14.15 3.30 5.21
C GLU A 48 -12.81 3.85 5.74
N SER A 49 -11.77 3.01 5.75
CA SER A 49 -10.44 3.35 6.32
C SER A 49 -9.39 3.76 5.29
N TRP A 50 -9.60 3.43 4.01
CA TRP A 50 -8.66 3.67 2.93
C TRP A 50 -9.30 4.45 1.79
N VAL A 51 -8.49 5.22 1.07
CA VAL A 51 -8.92 5.96 -0.10
C VAL A 51 -8.05 5.60 -1.30
N ILE A 52 -8.68 5.44 -2.46
CA ILE A 52 -7.98 5.20 -3.72
C ILE A 52 -7.29 6.48 -4.15
N VAL A 53 -5.99 6.39 -4.41
CA VAL A 53 -5.15 7.53 -4.80
C VAL A 53 -4.25 7.14 -5.97
N PRO A 54 -3.71 8.09 -6.74
CA PRO A 54 -2.59 7.80 -7.62
C PRO A 54 -1.35 7.42 -6.79
N LEU A 55 -0.43 6.66 -7.40
CA LEU A 55 0.88 6.40 -6.79
C LEU A 55 1.62 7.73 -6.59
N PRO A 56 2.01 8.10 -5.34
CA PRO A 56 2.73 9.34 -5.10
C PRO A 56 4.15 9.29 -5.71
N MET A 57 4.67 10.46 -6.10
CA MET A 57 6.06 10.58 -6.55
C MET A 57 7.04 10.14 -5.46
N GLY A 58 8.12 9.46 -5.86
CA GLY A 58 9.12 8.93 -4.93
C GLY A 58 8.70 7.63 -4.24
N TYR A 59 7.64 6.98 -4.71
CA TYR A 59 7.21 5.66 -4.25
C TYR A 59 7.09 4.70 -5.44
N GLN A 60 7.19 3.40 -5.15
CA GLN A 60 6.99 2.31 -6.10
C GLN A 60 6.19 1.18 -5.46
N VAL A 61 5.59 0.33 -6.29
CA VAL A 61 4.97 -0.90 -5.80
C VAL A 61 6.05 -1.95 -5.56
N GLY A 62 6.09 -2.53 -4.37
CA GLY A 62 7.08 -3.56 -4.00
C GLY A 62 6.82 -4.90 -4.71
N ASN A 63 7.84 -5.77 -4.73
CA ASN A 63 7.77 -7.08 -5.39
C ASN A 63 6.66 -8.00 -4.86
N TRP A 64 6.25 -7.81 -3.60
CA TRP A 64 5.18 -8.60 -2.96
C TRP A 64 3.82 -7.88 -2.97
N GLY A 65 3.70 -6.78 -3.71
CA GLY A 65 2.63 -5.80 -3.56
C GLY A 65 2.96 -4.81 -2.44
N GLY A 66 2.05 -3.89 -2.14
CA GLY A 66 2.29 -2.77 -1.23
C GLY A 66 3.12 -1.66 -1.85
N VAL A 67 3.18 -0.51 -1.17
CA VAL A 67 3.88 0.67 -1.66
C VAL A 67 5.10 0.93 -0.78
N VAL A 68 6.26 1.10 -1.40
CA VAL A 68 7.52 1.41 -0.72
C VAL A 68 8.08 2.73 -1.23
N LYS A 69 8.75 3.46 -0.34
CA LYS A 69 9.47 4.67 -0.70
C LYS A 69 10.70 4.28 -1.54
N ILE A 70 10.90 4.97 -2.65
CA ILE A 70 12.14 4.87 -3.41
C ILE A 70 13.18 5.64 -2.58
N GLU A 71 14.07 4.93 -1.90
CA GLU A 71 15.25 5.58 -1.35
C GLU A 71 16.04 6.14 -2.51
N CYS A 72 16.01 7.46 -2.67
CA CYS A 72 16.89 8.14 -3.58
C CYS A 72 18.29 7.99 -2.98
N GLY A 73 19.02 6.97 -3.43
CA GLY A 73 20.42 6.76 -3.08
C GLY A 73 21.24 7.98 -3.52
N LEU A 74 21.35 8.97 -2.64
CA LEU A 74 22.41 9.96 -2.69
C LEU A 74 23.69 9.24 -2.25
N THR A 75 24.26 8.46 -3.16
CA THR A 75 25.71 8.22 -3.14
C THR A 75 26.34 9.47 -3.75
N LEU A 76 26.53 10.51 -2.92
CA LEU A 76 27.50 11.55 -3.23
C LEU A 76 28.88 10.90 -3.03
N ILE A 77 29.53 10.59 -4.15
CA ILE A 77 30.95 10.23 -4.22
C ILE A 77 31.78 11.48 -3.89
#